data_AF-A0A9P5S7M9-F1
#
_entry.id   AF-A0A9P5S7M9-F1
#
_cell.length_a   1.000
_cell.length_b   1.000
_cell.length_c   1.000
_cell.angle_alpha   90.00
_cell.angle_beta   90.00
_cell.angle_gamma   90.00
#
_symmetry.space_group_name_H-M   'P 1'
#
loop_
_entity.id
_entity.type
_entity.pdbx_description
1 polymer ?
#
loop_
_entity_poly.entity_id
_entity_poly.type
_entity_poly.pdbx_seq_one_letter_code
_entity_poly.pdbx_strand_id
1 'polypeptide(L)'
;LEKFKKCDFGRCPRVLCHNHPLLPVALSDIPYTKSVKLFCCRCEDIYNPKSTRHASIDGAYYGCSFPHMLFQVYPQLVPPKSTDRYVPRIFGFKLHDVAKQHRYQDMIREESHARIMAGIEGLPTTAAPAASSSSQNNHKKAIEGSPAVSATDSGAMAGVN
;
A
#
# COMPACT_ATOMS: atom_id res chain seq x y z
N LEU A 1 14.99 20.93 2.32
CA LEU A 1 14.90 20.05 3.51
C LEU A 1 14.03 20.63 4.64
N GLU A 2 14.24 21.87 5.10
CA GLU A 2 13.54 22.41 6.29
C GLU A 2 12.00 22.30 6.24
N LYS A 3 11.39 22.64 5.11
CA LYS A 3 9.93 22.58 4.90
C LYS A 3 9.34 21.19 5.17
N PHE A 4 10.10 20.12 4.89
CA PHE A 4 9.71 18.75 5.22
C PHE A 4 9.75 18.49 6.72
N LYS A 5 10.82 18.91 7.41
CA LYS A 5 10.94 18.81 8.88
C LYS A 5 9.84 19.59 9.60
N LYS A 6 9.48 20.78 9.09
CA LYS A 6 8.39 21.63 9.61
C LYS A 6 6.97 21.11 9.25
N CYS A 7 6.88 20.08 8.40
CA CYS A 7 5.62 19.49 7.89
C CYS A 7 4.78 20.44 7.01
N ASP A 8 5.41 21.43 6.35
CA ASP A 8 4.72 22.50 5.57
C ASP A 8 3.84 21.95 4.44
N PHE A 9 4.27 20.83 3.82
CA PHE A 9 3.54 20.18 2.73
C PHE A 9 2.32 19.37 3.20
N GLY A 10 2.12 19.26 4.52
CA GLY A 10 1.06 18.48 5.14
C GLY A 10 1.54 17.13 5.69
N ARG A 11 0.56 16.33 6.10
CA ARG A 11 0.72 15.10 6.88
C ARG A 11 -0.12 13.99 6.29
N CYS A 12 0.40 12.76 6.35
CA CYS A 12 -0.23 11.58 5.78
C CYS A 12 -1.67 11.37 6.30
N PRO A 13 -2.68 11.17 5.43
CA PRO A 13 -4.05 10.92 5.85
C PRO A 13 -4.25 9.51 6.41
N ARG A 14 -3.35 8.55 6.12
CA ARG A 14 -3.40 7.19 6.66
C ARG A 14 -3.09 7.21 8.16
N VAL A 15 -4.07 6.82 8.98
CA VAL A 15 -4.02 6.86 10.46
C VAL A 15 -2.76 6.16 11.01
N LEU A 16 -2.44 4.97 10.48
CA LEU A 16 -1.28 4.15 10.87
C LEU A 16 0.08 4.74 10.45
N CYS A 17 0.09 5.87 9.73
CA CYS A 17 1.32 6.64 9.49
C CYS A 17 1.58 7.69 10.57
N HIS A 18 0.74 7.79 11.61
CA HIS A 18 0.95 8.69 12.76
C HIS A 18 1.32 10.12 12.36
N ASN A 19 0.55 10.70 11.43
CA ASN A 19 0.73 12.09 10.97
C ASN A 19 2.12 12.39 10.35
N HIS A 20 2.79 11.39 9.78
CA HIS A 20 4.09 11.52 9.12
C HIS A 20 4.07 12.62 8.02
N PRO A 21 5.12 13.47 7.92
CA PRO A 21 5.21 14.51 6.90
C PRO A 21 5.16 13.97 5.47
N LEU A 22 4.67 14.80 4.55
CA LEU A 22 4.59 14.49 3.12
C LEU A 22 5.56 15.35 2.31
N LEU A 23 5.78 14.95 1.05
CA LEU A 23 6.50 15.73 0.04
C LEU A 23 5.62 15.93 -1.20
N PRO A 24 5.70 17.07 -1.89
CA PRO A 24 5.05 17.23 -3.18
C PRO A 24 5.65 16.27 -4.21
N VAL A 25 4.82 15.76 -5.11
CA VAL A 25 5.22 14.88 -6.22
C VAL A 25 4.31 15.14 -7.43
N ALA A 26 4.88 15.07 -8.63
CA ALA A 26 4.11 15.06 -9.86
C ALA A 26 3.70 13.63 -10.26
N LEU A 27 2.60 13.50 -11.01
CA LEU A 27 2.24 12.25 -11.71
C LEU A 27 2.56 12.31 -13.22
N SER A 28 3.15 13.42 -13.66
CA SER A 28 3.69 13.65 -15.01
C SER A 28 4.60 14.88 -14.94
N ASP A 29 5.70 14.87 -15.67
CA ASP A 29 6.58 16.04 -15.84
C ASP A 29 6.10 16.98 -16.96
N ILE A 30 4.99 16.64 -17.64
CA ILE A 30 4.40 17.44 -18.70
C ILE A 30 3.45 18.49 -18.09
N PRO A 31 3.68 19.80 -18.30
CA PRO A 31 2.83 20.86 -17.77
C PRO A 31 1.36 20.75 -18.17
N TYR A 32 0.48 21.29 -17.34
CA TYR A 32 -0.98 21.32 -17.49
C TYR A 32 -1.67 19.94 -17.52
N THR A 33 -0.95 18.85 -17.27
CA THR A 33 -1.51 17.49 -17.36
C THR A 33 -2.23 17.06 -16.08
N LYS A 34 -1.60 17.25 -14.91
CA LYS A 34 -2.11 16.78 -13.60
C LYS A 34 -1.65 17.70 -12.47
N SER A 35 -2.54 17.92 -11.49
CA SER A 35 -2.17 18.66 -10.27
C SER A 35 -1.04 17.97 -9.49
N VAL A 36 -0.35 18.75 -8.66
CA VAL A 36 0.55 18.22 -7.62
C VAL A 36 -0.20 17.25 -6.70
N LYS A 37 0.51 16.19 -6.30
CA LYS A 37 0.09 15.21 -5.29
C LYS A 37 1.11 15.20 -4.14
N LEU A 38 0.82 14.45 -3.09
CA LEU A 38 1.65 14.38 -1.90
C LEU A 38 2.10 12.93 -1.63
N PHE A 39 3.40 12.66 -1.71
CA PHE A 39 4.00 11.36 -1.43
C PHE A 39 4.32 11.19 0.06
N CYS A 40 4.11 9.97 0.59
CA CYS A 40 4.48 9.59 1.95
C CYS A 40 5.57 8.49 1.95
N CYS A 41 6.78 8.74 2.44
CA CYS A 41 7.82 7.70 2.49
C CYS A 41 7.61 6.62 3.57
N ARG A 42 6.66 6.82 4.51
CA ARG A 42 6.29 5.79 5.50
C ARG A 42 5.44 4.66 4.91
N CYS A 43 4.46 4.99 4.07
CA CYS A 43 3.55 4.01 3.46
C CYS A 43 3.68 3.87 1.94
N GLU A 44 4.58 4.65 1.32
CA GLU A 44 4.95 4.59 -0.10
C GLU A 44 3.77 4.78 -1.06
N ASP A 45 2.91 5.73 -0.69
CA ASP A 45 1.61 5.97 -1.31
C ASP A 45 1.41 7.47 -1.57
N ILE A 46 0.54 7.79 -2.53
CA ILE A 46 0.35 9.11 -3.11
C ILE A 46 -1.05 9.64 -2.78
N TYR A 47 -1.11 10.81 -2.15
CA TYR A 47 -2.33 11.43 -1.65
C TYR A 47 -2.66 12.73 -2.36
N ASN A 48 -3.96 13.06 -2.42
CA ASN A 48 -4.40 14.39 -2.83
C ASN A 48 -4.11 15.42 -1.73
N PRO A 49 -3.69 16.65 -2.07
CA PRO A 49 -3.57 17.73 -1.08
C PRO A 49 -4.95 18.09 -0.51
N LYS A 50 -5.04 18.27 0.81
CA LYS A 50 -6.30 18.56 1.52
C LYS A 50 -6.89 19.95 1.19
N SER A 51 -6.04 20.90 0.81
CA SER A 51 -6.45 22.27 0.50
C SER A 51 -6.65 22.45 -1.00
N THR A 52 -7.82 22.97 -1.39
CA THR A 52 -8.16 23.28 -2.79
C THR A 52 -7.14 24.21 -3.45
N ARG A 53 -6.58 25.18 -2.69
CA ARG A 53 -5.51 26.08 -3.15
C ARG A 53 -4.26 25.33 -3.65
N HIS A 54 -3.94 24.18 -3.05
CA HIS A 54 -2.79 23.38 -3.46
C HIS A 54 -3.18 22.34 -4.51
N ALA A 55 -4.46 21.96 -4.60
CA ALA A 55 -4.98 21.08 -5.64
C ALA A 55 -5.05 21.73 -7.03
N SER A 56 -5.01 23.07 -7.13
CA SER A 56 -4.93 23.80 -8.39
C SER A 56 -3.50 24.07 -8.89
N ILE A 57 -2.46 23.66 -8.15
CA ILE A 57 -1.07 23.83 -8.55
C ILE A 57 -0.67 22.66 -9.46
N ASP A 58 -0.02 22.96 -10.59
CA ASP A 58 0.51 21.96 -11.51
C ASP A 58 1.59 21.09 -10.82
N GLY A 59 1.52 19.77 -11.03
CA GLY A 59 2.51 18.84 -10.52
C GLY A 59 3.88 19.03 -11.18
N ALA A 60 3.91 19.39 -12.47
CA ALA A 60 5.14 19.48 -13.26
C ALA A 60 6.20 20.42 -12.66
N TYR A 61 5.79 21.44 -11.90
CA TYR A 61 6.70 22.36 -11.20
C TYR A 61 7.53 21.72 -10.07
N TYR A 62 7.11 20.55 -9.58
CA TYR A 62 7.84 19.77 -8.57
C TYR A 62 8.59 18.57 -9.17
N GLY A 63 8.11 18.07 -10.32
CA GLY A 63 8.62 16.86 -10.97
C GLY A 63 8.21 15.55 -10.31
N CYS A 64 8.27 14.45 -11.06
CA CYS A 64 7.92 13.10 -10.61
C CYS A 64 8.98 12.52 -9.66
N SER A 65 10.26 12.89 -9.87
CA SER A 65 11.41 12.26 -9.20
C SER A 65 11.80 12.91 -7.87
N PHE A 66 11.29 14.10 -7.53
CA PHE A 66 11.76 14.90 -6.40
C PHE A 66 11.79 14.16 -5.04
N PRO A 67 10.72 13.45 -4.59
CA PRO A 67 10.78 12.73 -3.32
C PRO A 67 11.82 11.60 -3.34
N HIS A 68 11.90 10.86 -4.45
CA HIS A 68 12.81 9.72 -4.60
C HIS A 68 14.28 10.17 -4.56
N MET A 69 14.61 11.24 -5.29
CA MET A 69 15.94 11.85 -5.27
C MET A 69 16.29 12.39 -3.87
N LEU A 70 15.35 13.02 -3.17
CA LEU A 70 15.58 13.52 -1.81
C LEU A 70 15.93 12.39 -0.83
N PHE A 71 15.25 11.23 -0.90
CA PHE A 71 15.55 10.09 -0.03
C PHE A 71 16.79 9.31 -0.47
N GLN A 72 17.18 9.35 -1.74
CA GLN A 72 18.48 8.83 -2.19
C GLN A 72 19.66 9.62 -1.60
N VAL A 73 19.54 10.95 -1.49
CA VAL A 73 20.56 11.81 -0.87
C VAL A 73 20.50 11.77 0.66
N TYR A 74 19.31 11.59 1.24
CA TYR A 74 19.09 11.58 2.69
C TYR A 74 18.34 10.33 3.18
N PRO A 75 18.95 9.12 3.10
CA PRO A 75 18.30 7.86 3.46
C PRO A 75 17.87 7.82 4.94
N GLN A 76 18.56 8.54 5.84
CA GLN A 76 18.22 8.65 7.25
C GLN A 76 16.89 9.37 7.54
N LEU A 77 16.24 9.96 6.52
CA LEU A 77 14.89 10.54 6.64
C LEU A 77 13.78 9.54 6.35
N VAL A 78 14.09 8.36 5.80
CA VAL A 78 13.10 7.31 5.54
C VAL A 78 12.82 6.58 6.85
N PRO A 79 11.58 6.60 7.37
CA PRO A 79 11.25 5.87 8.58
C PRO A 79 11.21 4.35 8.30
N PRO A 80 11.42 3.50 9.33
CA PRO A 80 11.15 2.07 9.21
C PRO A 80 9.69 1.85 8.81
N LYS A 81 9.45 0.86 7.95
CA LYS A 81 8.10 0.52 7.48
C LYS A 81 7.29 -0.07 8.63
N SER A 82 6.07 0.40 8.81
CA SER A 82 5.14 -0.14 9.81
C SER A 82 4.58 -1.48 9.34
N THR A 83 4.70 -2.53 10.16
CA THR A 83 3.98 -3.79 9.99
C THR A 83 2.49 -3.67 10.33
N ASP A 84 2.09 -2.57 10.99
CA ASP A 84 0.72 -2.32 11.43
C ASP A 84 -0.29 -2.27 10.27
N ARG A 85 -1.31 -3.13 10.38
CA ARG A 85 -2.47 -3.17 9.48
C ARG A 85 -3.74 -2.92 10.29
N TYR A 86 -4.69 -2.18 9.71
CA TYR A 86 -6.00 -2.00 10.32
C TYR A 86 -6.72 -3.36 10.40
N VAL A 87 -7.19 -3.74 11.60
CA VAL A 87 -7.94 -4.97 11.82
C VAL A 87 -9.40 -4.59 12.16
N PRO A 88 -10.36 -4.73 11.23
CA PRO A 88 -11.76 -4.46 11.52
C PRO A 88 -12.28 -5.46 12.56
N ARG A 89 -12.99 -4.93 13.56
CA ARG A 89 -13.57 -5.71 14.66
C ARG A 89 -15.02 -5.30 14.91
N ILE A 90 -15.85 -6.29 15.24
CA ILE A 90 -17.25 -6.12 15.64
C ILE A 90 -17.39 -6.78 17.01
N PHE A 91 -17.83 -6.03 18.02
CA PHE A 91 -17.84 -6.45 19.44
C PHE A 91 -16.51 -7.06 19.92
N GLY A 92 -15.37 -6.56 19.42
CA GLY A 92 -14.02 -7.06 19.72
C GLY A 92 -13.54 -8.23 18.86
N PHE A 93 -14.45 -9.00 18.26
CA PHE A 93 -14.13 -10.13 17.36
C PHE A 93 -13.64 -9.63 16.00
N LYS A 94 -12.63 -10.30 15.41
CA LYS A 94 -12.17 -10.01 14.05
C LYS A 94 -13.20 -10.49 13.02
N LEU A 95 -13.46 -9.72 11.97
CA LEU A 95 -14.34 -10.14 10.86
C LEU A 95 -13.76 -11.38 10.15
N HIS A 96 -14.58 -12.41 9.87
CA HIS A 96 -14.11 -13.75 9.50
C HIS A 96 -13.19 -13.77 8.26
N ASP A 97 -13.65 -13.23 7.13
CA ASP A 97 -12.92 -13.27 5.86
C ASP A 97 -11.61 -12.47 5.94
N VAL A 98 -11.69 -11.28 6.54
CA VAL A 98 -10.51 -10.44 6.80
C VAL A 98 -9.53 -11.14 7.74
N ALA A 99 -10.01 -11.87 8.75
CA ALA A 99 -9.17 -12.65 9.65
C ALA A 99 -8.53 -13.87 8.96
N LYS A 100 -9.18 -14.48 7.95
CA LYS A 100 -8.59 -15.53 7.11
C LYS A 100 -7.49 -14.94 6.22
N GLN A 101 -7.77 -13.83 5.54
CA GLN A 101 -6.82 -13.16 4.66
C GLN A 101 -5.59 -12.62 5.43
N HIS A 102 -5.79 -11.99 6.59
CA HIS A 102 -4.68 -11.49 7.41
C HIS A 102 -3.75 -12.62 7.86
N ARG A 103 -4.28 -13.74 8.36
CA ARG A 103 -3.47 -14.92 8.74
C ARG A 103 -2.59 -15.43 7.59
N TYR A 104 -3.13 -15.47 6.37
CA TYR A 104 -2.38 -15.87 5.17
C TYR A 104 -1.28 -14.85 4.79
N GLN A 105 -1.61 -13.55 4.84
CA GLN A 105 -0.63 -12.49 4.56
C GLN A 105 0.47 -12.40 5.63
N ASP A 106 0.15 -12.72 6.89
CA ASP A 106 1.09 -12.76 7.99
C ASP A 106 2.08 -13.92 7.85
N MET A 107 1.59 -15.11 7.50
CA MET A 107 2.39 -16.28 7.16
C MET A 107 3.38 -16.00 6.00
N ILE A 108 2.90 -15.43 4.89
CA ILE A 108 3.78 -15.07 3.74
C ILE A 108 4.84 -14.05 4.15
N ARG A 109 4.48 -13.07 4.97
CA ARG A 109 5.40 -12.01 5.45
C ARG A 109 6.51 -12.62 6.31
N GLU A 110 6.16 -13.52 7.23
CA GLU A 110 7.14 -14.22 8.08
C GLU A 110 8.06 -15.12 7.26
N GLU A 111 7.52 -15.88 6.29
CA GLU A 111 8.33 -16.71 5.38
C GLU A 111 9.28 -15.86 4.52
N SER A 112 8.77 -14.76 3.94
CA SER A 112 9.57 -13.84 3.12
C SER A 112 10.68 -13.18 3.94
N HIS A 113 10.38 -12.78 5.18
CA HIS A 113 11.38 -12.21 6.09
C HIS A 113 12.46 -13.23 6.45
N ALA A 114 12.08 -14.47 6.77
CA ALA A 114 13.04 -15.54 7.04
C ALA A 114 13.97 -15.83 5.86
N ARG A 115 13.42 -15.87 4.63
CA ARG A 115 14.20 -16.04 3.39
C ARG A 115 15.20 -14.88 3.17
N ILE A 116 14.78 -13.64 3.41
CA ILE A 116 15.65 -12.46 3.26
C ILE A 116 16.77 -12.49 4.31
N MET A 117 16.45 -12.76 5.58
CA MET A 117 17.46 -12.86 6.65
C MET A 117 18.49 -13.96 6.36
N ALA A 118 18.04 -15.16 5.98
CA ALA A 118 18.94 -16.26 5.61
C ALA A 118 19.84 -15.92 4.41
N GLY A 119 19.32 -15.16 3.43
CA GLY A 119 20.10 -14.67 2.29
C GLY A 119 21.13 -13.58 2.64
N ILE A 120 20.90 -12.81 3.71
CA ILE A 120 21.84 -11.80 4.22
C ILE A 120 22.93 -12.44 5.09
N GLU A 121 22.60 -13.49 5.86
CA GLU A 121 23.51 -14.14 6.81
C GLU A 121 24.44 -15.19 6.18
N GLY A 122 24.24 -15.57 4.91
CA GLY A 122 25.25 -16.29 4.11
C GLY A 122 25.62 -17.69 4.61
N LEU A 123 24.74 -18.36 5.36
CA LEU A 123 24.99 -19.68 5.96
C LEU A 123 24.02 -20.75 5.42
N PRO A 124 24.48 -21.95 5.01
CA PRO A 124 23.61 -22.98 4.45
C PRO A 124 22.76 -23.62 5.56
N THR A 125 21.50 -23.20 5.67
CA THR A 125 20.54 -23.77 6.63
C THR A 125 19.71 -24.88 5.99
N THR A 126 20.18 -26.13 6.15
CA THR A 126 19.41 -27.34 5.88
C THR A 126 18.31 -27.53 6.94
N ALA A 127 17.25 -26.73 6.90
CA ALA A 127 16.07 -26.90 7.74
C ALA A 127 14.82 -26.24 7.12
N ALA A 128 14.05 -27.02 6.34
CA ALA A 128 12.67 -26.67 6.10
C ALA A 128 11.87 -26.91 7.41
N PRO A 129 11.15 -25.91 7.96
CA PRO A 129 10.29 -26.15 9.11
C PRO A 129 9.12 -27.05 8.69
N ALA A 130 8.93 -28.14 9.42
CA ALA A 130 7.89 -29.11 9.13
C ALA A 130 6.49 -28.46 9.16
N ALA A 131 5.67 -28.76 8.16
CA ALA A 131 4.24 -28.45 8.20
C ALA A 131 3.60 -29.18 9.39
N SER A 132 3.12 -28.43 10.38
CA SER A 132 2.39 -29.00 11.52
C SER A 132 1.00 -29.46 11.09
N SER A 133 0.90 -30.74 10.76
CA SER A 133 -0.35 -31.43 10.44
C SER A 133 -1.29 -31.42 11.65
N SER A 134 -2.28 -30.52 11.62
CA SER A 134 -3.46 -30.58 12.48
C SER A 134 -4.65 -31.09 11.66
N SER A 135 -4.62 -32.39 11.35
CA SER A 135 -5.74 -33.10 10.75
C SER A 135 -6.92 -33.19 11.72
N GLN A 136 -8.01 -32.47 11.44
CA GLN A 136 -9.35 -32.97 11.76
C GLN A 136 -10.28 -32.76 10.56
N ASN A 137 -11.08 -33.79 10.30
CA ASN A 137 -11.75 -34.03 9.02
C ASN A 137 -13.18 -33.48 8.98
N ASN A 138 -13.74 -33.50 7.76
CA ASN A 138 -15.17 -33.59 7.44
C ASN A 138 -16.06 -32.34 7.65
N HIS A 139 -16.29 -31.63 6.55
CA HIS A 139 -17.58 -31.84 5.87
C HIS A 139 -17.43 -31.70 4.35
N LYS A 140 -17.61 -32.79 3.60
CA LYS A 140 -17.81 -32.73 2.15
C LYS A 140 -19.29 -32.43 1.89
N LYS A 141 -19.58 -31.35 1.18
CA LYS A 141 -20.74 -31.35 0.27
C LYS A 141 -20.41 -30.56 -0.99
N ALA A 142 -20.46 -31.24 -2.12
CA ALA A 142 -20.25 -30.63 -3.43
C ALA A 142 -21.47 -29.81 -3.82
N ILE A 143 -21.23 -28.66 -4.47
CA ILE A 143 -22.15 -28.06 -5.44
C ILE A 143 -21.29 -27.71 -6.66
N GLU A 144 -21.57 -28.39 -7.76
CA GLU A 144 -21.00 -28.12 -9.07
C GLU A 144 -21.69 -26.88 -9.67
N GLY A 145 -21.04 -26.22 -10.62
CA GLY A 145 -21.70 -25.20 -11.45
C GLY A 145 -20.96 -23.87 -11.55
N SER A 146 -19.91 -23.83 -12.38
CA SER A 146 -19.65 -22.61 -13.15
C SER A 146 -20.81 -22.41 -14.13
N PRO A 147 -21.09 -21.16 -14.53
CA PRO A 147 -20.83 -20.88 -15.94
C PRO A 147 -19.99 -19.62 -16.14
N ALA A 148 -19.25 -19.60 -17.24
CA ALA A 148 -18.57 -18.42 -17.73
C ALA A 148 -19.60 -17.38 -18.21
N VAL A 149 -19.24 -16.09 -18.10
CA VAL A 149 -19.85 -15.03 -18.90
C VAL A 149 -18.78 -14.39 -19.77
N SER A 150 -18.99 -14.49 -21.08
CA SER A 150 -18.09 -14.01 -22.14
C SER A 150 -18.21 -12.52 -22.38
N ALA A 151 -17.18 -11.92 -22.99
CA ALA A 151 -17.23 -10.56 -23.50
C ALA A 151 -18.03 -10.44 -24.81
N THR A 152 -18.79 -9.34 -24.93
CA THR A 152 -19.34 -8.63 -26.12
C THR A 152 -20.49 -7.72 -25.61
N ASP A 153 -20.94 -6.64 -26.26
CA ASP A 153 -20.30 -5.61 -27.12
C ASP A 153 -21.26 -4.39 -27.16
N SER A 154 -20.74 -3.18 -27.43
CA SER A 154 -21.37 -1.92 -27.92
C SER A 154 -22.81 -1.45 -27.54
N GLY A 155 -22.96 -0.11 -27.40
CA GLY A 155 -24.24 0.63 -27.37
C GLY A 155 -24.34 1.62 -26.19
N ALA A 156 -24.10 2.93 -26.28
CA ALA A 156 -24.63 4.03 -27.13
C ALA A 156 -25.94 4.69 -26.63
N MET A 157 -25.90 6.04 -26.61
CA MET A 157 -27.00 7.05 -26.53
C MET A 157 -27.55 7.58 -25.20
N ALA A 158 -27.83 8.90 -25.25
CA ALA A 158 -28.65 9.79 -24.41
C ALA A 158 -28.24 10.02 -22.93
N GLY A 159 -28.22 11.25 -22.39
CA GLY A 159 -28.56 12.56 -23.00
C GLY A 159 -29.94 13.09 -22.62
N VAL A 160 -30.31 13.02 -21.34
CA VAL A 160 -31.41 13.76 -20.68
C VAL A 160 -30.97 13.99 -19.22
N ASN A 161 -31.05 15.18 -18.61
CA ASN A 161 -31.39 16.51 -19.12
C ASN A 161 -30.21 17.45 -18.79
#